data_AF-A0A2H5SJU6-F1
#
_entry.id   AF-A0A2H5SJU6-F1
#
_cell.length_a   1.000
_cell.length_b   1.000
_cell.length_c   1.000
_cell.angle_alpha   90.00
_cell.angle_beta   90.00
_cell.angle_gamma   90.00
#
_symmetry.space_group_name_H-M   'P 1'
#
loop_
_entity.id
_entity.type
_entity.pdbx_description
1 polymer ?
#
loop_
_entity_poly.entity_id
_entity_poly.type
_entity_poly.pdbx_seq_one_letter_code
_entity_poly.pdbx_strand_id
1 'polypeptide(L)'
;MGLLEQDEKIIELLYTESSRIVCSNSKKSDDEVKLWRETLDEASYISALCRPTGNQFGIVGIQVAGTTMYLNILVNDLAGIPRYFHLNHAEIPLSPYQSRPKSLIRLLLTLRNVMIVNKTLVKIVQIR
;
A
#
# COMPACT_ATOMS: atom_id res chain seq x y z
N MET A 1 -5.41 -8.53 0.32
CA MET A 1 -5.07 -8.24 1.73
C MET A 1 -3.89 -9.11 2.14
N GLY A 2 -2.80 -8.51 2.62
CA GLY A 2 -1.63 -9.26 3.09
C GLY A 2 -1.64 -9.30 4.61
N LEU A 3 -2.09 -10.41 5.16
CA LEU A 3 -2.15 -10.64 6.61
C LEU A 3 -0.90 -11.39 7.06
N LEU A 4 -0.42 -11.05 8.26
CA LEU A 4 0.66 -11.74 8.97
C LEU A 4 0.26 -11.92 10.43
N GLU A 5 0.61 -13.06 11.02
CA GLU A 5 0.42 -13.28 12.46
C GLU A 5 1.74 -13.04 13.20
N GLN A 6 1.66 -12.30 14.31
CA GLN A 6 2.75 -12.02 15.25
C GLN A 6 2.20 -12.13 16.66
N ASP A 7 2.69 -13.08 17.47
CA ASP A 7 2.29 -13.26 18.87
C ASP A 7 0.75 -13.23 19.07
N GLU A 8 0.04 -14.02 18.25
CA GLU A 8 -1.44 -14.09 18.19
C GLU A 8 -2.15 -12.83 17.65
N LYS A 9 -1.41 -11.80 17.22
CA LYS A 9 -1.94 -10.58 16.58
C LYS A 9 -1.80 -10.64 15.07
N ILE A 10 -2.87 -10.27 14.37
CA ILE A 10 -2.86 -10.14 12.91
C ILE A 10 -2.41 -8.71 12.54
N ILE A 11 -1.41 -8.60 11.68
CA ILE A 11 -0.86 -7.34 11.15
C ILE A 11 -1.26 -7.20 9.68
N GLU A 12 -1.86 -6.06 9.34
CA GLU A 12 -2.22 -5.70 7.98
C GLU A 12 -1.11 -4.88 7.31
N LEU A 13 -0.54 -5.41 6.22
CA LEU A 13 0.54 -4.73 5.48
C LEU A 13 0.06 -3.98 4.24
N LEU A 14 -1.22 -4.13 3.90
CA LEU A 14 -1.79 -3.67 2.65
C LEU A 14 -3.22 -3.21 2.87
N TYR A 15 -3.46 -1.93 2.63
CA TYR A 15 -4.80 -1.36 2.53
C TYR A 15 -5.19 -1.17 1.07
N THR A 16 -6.48 -1.27 0.80
CA THR A 16 -7.02 -1.05 -0.54
C THR A 16 -8.31 -0.27 -0.46
N GLU A 17 -8.29 0.92 -1.04
CA GLU A 17 -9.50 1.71 -1.28
C GLU A 17 -9.88 1.58 -2.76
N SER A 18 -11.13 1.24 -3.04
CA SER A 18 -11.60 1.03 -4.41
C SER A 18 -12.91 1.76 -4.64
N SER A 19 -12.89 2.60 -5.67
CA SER A 19 -14.03 3.31 -6.18
C SER A 19 -14.67 2.59 -7.36
N ARG A 20 -15.77 3.17 -7.86
CA ARG A 20 -16.39 2.75 -9.12
C ARG A 20 -15.51 3.16 -10.31
N ILE A 21 -15.60 2.40 -11.40
CA ILE A 21 -14.96 2.71 -12.70
C ILE A 21 -15.34 4.13 -13.18
N VAL A 22 -16.59 4.51 -12.98
CA VAL A 22 -17.07 5.87 -13.21
C VAL A 22 -17.20 6.56 -11.87
N CYS A 23 -16.33 7.52 -11.59
CA CYS A 23 -16.35 8.32 -10.37
C CYS A 23 -15.91 9.77 -10.65
N SER A 24 -16.40 10.70 -9.83
CA SER A 24 -15.99 12.10 -9.88
C SER A 24 -14.55 12.27 -9.38
N ASN A 25 -13.89 13.35 -9.80
CA ASN A 25 -12.57 13.70 -9.26
C ASN A 25 -12.60 13.91 -7.74
N SER A 26 -13.70 14.46 -7.20
CA SER A 26 -13.88 14.59 -5.74
C SER A 26 -13.81 13.24 -5.04
N LYS A 27 -14.50 12.23 -5.57
CA LYS A 27 -14.48 10.89 -5.00
C LYS A 27 -13.08 10.26 -5.06
N LYS A 28 -12.32 10.51 -6.13
CA LYS A 28 -10.91 10.05 -6.21
C LYS A 28 -10.05 10.68 -5.12
N SER A 29 -10.18 11.98 -4.89
CA SER A 29 -9.43 12.68 -3.83
C SER A 29 -9.86 12.24 -2.43
N ASP A 30 -11.16 12.02 -2.21
CA ASP A 30 -11.67 11.53 -0.93
C ASP A 30 -11.11 10.13 -0.60
N ASP A 31 -11.06 9.24 -1.60
CA ASP A 31 -10.52 7.90 -1.46
C ASP A 31 -9.01 7.89 -1.20
N GLU A 32 -8.27 8.84 -1.79
CA GLU A 32 -6.85 9.03 -1.53
C GLU A 32 -6.60 9.46 -0.07
N VAL A 33 -7.36 10.44 0.41
CA VAL A 33 -7.29 10.90 1.81
C VAL A 33 -7.69 9.79 2.78
N LYS A 34 -8.73 9.01 2.44
CA LYS A 34 -9.18 7.88 3.25
C LYS A 34 -8.08 6.83 3.36
N LEU A 35 -7.50 6.42 2.23
CA LEU A 35 -6.41 5.46 2.20
C LEU A 35 -5.19 5.95 2.98
N TRP A 36 -4.81 7.22 2.84
CA TRP A 36 -3.71 7.80 3.60
C TRP A 36 -3.94 7.70 5.11
N ARG A 37 -5.15 8.07 5.60
CA ARG A 37 -5.50 7.96 7.03
C ARG A 37 -5.43 6.53 7.54
N GLU A 38 -6.03 5.58 6.82
CA GLU A 38 -5.99 4.16 7.20
C GLU A 38 -4.56 3.64 7.30
N THR A 39 -3.70 3.97 6.33
CA THR A 39 -2.29 3.58 6.39
C THR A 39 -1.53 4.24 7.54
N LEU A 40 -1.88 5.48 7.91
CA LEU A 40 -1.23 6.22 9.01
C LEU A 40 -1.61 5.66 10.38
N ASP A 41 -2.89 5.35 10.57
CA ASP A 41 -3.40 4.75 11.79
C ASP A 41 -2.73 3.39 12.03
N GLU A 42 -2.64 2.56 10.99
CA GLU A 42 -1.97 1.25 11.10
C GLU A 42 -0.45 1.39 11.29
N ALA A 43 0.22 2.37 10.67
CA ALA A 43 1.64 2.61 10.92
C ALA A 43 1.91 2.96 12.38
N SER A 44 1.01 3.74 12.98
CA SER A 44 1.07 4.09 14.40
C SER A 44 0.87 2.87 15.29
N TYR A 45 -0.09 2.00 14.95
CA TYR A 45 -0.34 0.74 15.66
C TYR A 45 0.87 -0.20 15.59
N ILE A 46 1.42 -0.44 14.39
CA ILE A 46 2.58 -1.29 14.19
C ILE A 46 3.82 -0.71 14.87
N SER A 47 4.00 0.61 14.84
CA SER A 47 5.10 1.28 15.54
C SER A 47 5.04 1.04 17.05
N ALA A 48 3.84 1.10 17.65
CA ALA A 48 3.65 0.81 19.07
C ALA A 48 3.95 -0.66 19.42
N LEU A 49 3.58 -1.60 18.53
CA LEU A 49 3.75 -3.03 18.75
C LEU A 49 5.20 -3.51 18.53
N CYS A 50 5.82 -3.08 17.43
CA CYS A 50 7.05 -3.69 16.90
C CYS A 50 8.27 -2.77 16.95
N ARG A 51 8.09 -1.45 17.13
CA ARG A 51 9.15 -0.42 17.10
C ARG A 51 10.18 -0.64 15.97
N PRO A 52 9.74 -0.79 14.71
CA PRO A 52 10.64 -1.06 13.60
C PRO A 52 11.61 0.11 13.40
N THR A 53 12.84 -0.19 12.98
CA THR A 53 13.82 0.85 12.61
C THR A 53 13.28 1.68 11.44
N GLY A 54 13.56 2.99 11.43
CA GLY A 54 13.20 3.88 10.32
C GLY A 54 13.69 3.34 8.97
N ASN A 55 12.91 3.58 7.92
CA ASN A 55 13.10 3.12 6.54
C ASN A 55 13.10 1.59 6.33
N GLN A 56 12.91 0.78 7.36
CA GLN A 56 12.90 -0.69 7.21
C GLN A 56 11.51 -1.27 7.01
N PHE A 57 10.45 -0.54 7.31
CA PHE A 57 9.10 -1.06 7.28
C PHE A 57 8.14 -0.01 6.73
N GLY A 58 7.23 -0.44 5.87
CA GLY A 58 6.19 0.43 5.33
C GLY A 58 4.91 -0.31 5.00
N ILE A 59 3.81 0.44 5.04
CA ILE A 59 2.48 -0.06 4.72
C ILE A 59 2.18 0.29 3.28
N VAL A 60 1.69 -0.69 2.53
CA VAL A 60 1.30 -0.49 1.13
C VAL A 60 -0.14 0.00 1.08
N GLY A 61 -0.38 1.09 0.37
CA GLY A 61 -1.71 1.55 0.01
C GLY A 61 -1.99 1.28 -1.46
N ILE A 62 -3.12 0.68 -1.78
CA ILE A 62 -3.61 0.59 -3.15
C ILE A 62 -4.87 1.44 -3.26
N GLN A 63 -4.92 2.29 -4.27
CA GLN A 63 -6.13 3.00 -4.62
C GLN A 63 -6.57 2.61 -6.01
N VAL A 64 -7.81 2.17 -6.18
CA VAL A 64 -8.44 2.00 -7.49
C VAL A 64 -9.47 3.10 -7.67
N ALA A 65 -9.15 4.08 -8.51
CA ALA A 65 -9.93 5.30 -8.68
C ALA A 65 -10.29 5.49 -10.15
N GLY A 66 -11.51 5.11 -10.52
CA GLY A 66 -11.95 5.06 -11.90
C GLY A 66 -11.28 3.90 -12.64
N THR A 67 -10.61 4.19 -13.76
CA THR A 67 -9.80 3.20 -14.49
C THR A 67 -8.34 3.16 -14.03
N THR A 68 -7.94 3.94 -13.03
CA THR A 68 -6.53 4.02 -12.62
C THR A 68 -6.31 3.31 -11.30
N MET A 69 -5.32 2.43 -11.26
CA MET A 69 -4.77 1.84 -10.03
C MET A 69 -3.51 2.62 -9.64
N TYR A 70 -3.49 3.13 -8.41
CA TYR A 70 -2.33 3.76 -7.78
C TYR A 70 -1.76 2.82 -6.73
N LEU A 71 -0.43 2.73 -6.71
CA LEU A 71 0.33 2.06 -5.68
C LEU A 71 1.07 3.11 -4.87
N ASN A 72 0.79 3.15 -3.57
CA ASN A 72 1.35 4.08 -2.61
C ASN A 72 2.04 3.31 -1.48
N ILE A 73 2.97 3.95 -0.79
CA ILE A 73 3.62 3.38 0.39
C ILE A 73 3.76 4.44 1.47
N LEU A 74 3.49 4.05 2.71
CA LEU A 74 3.78 4.84 3.89
C LEU A 74 5.00 4.23 4.59
N VAL A 75 6.06 5.02 4.78
CA VAL A 75 7.30 4.57 5.45
C VAL A 75 7.68 5.60 6.51
N ASN A 76 8.09 5.15 7.69
CA ASN A 76 8.65 6.05 8.70
C ASN A 76 10.08 6.41 8.31
N ASP A 77 10.41 7.70 8.30
CA ASP A 77 11.78 8.15 8.09
C ASP A 77 12.68 7.84 9.31
N LEU A 78 13.95 8.22 9.24
CA LEU A 78 14.91 7.99 10.33
C LEU A 78 14.54 8.70 11.63
N ALA A 79 13.70 9.75 11.57
CA ALA A 79 13.18 10.45 12.74
C ALA A 79 11.88 9.80 13.26
N GLY A 80 11.43 8.71 12.66
CA GLY A 80 10.17 8.03 12.99
C GLY A 80 8.93 8.75 12.45
N ILE A 81 9.09 9.73 11.55
CA ILE A 81 7.97 10.49 10.98
C ILE A 81 7.41 9.73 9.78
N PRO A 82 6.09 9.43 9.75
CA PRO A 82 5.47 8.77 8.60
C PRO A 82 5.53 9.64 7.34
N ARG A 83 6.02 9.06 6.25
CA ARG A 83 6.12 9.69 4.92
C ARG A 83 5.33 8.88 3.91
N TYR A 84 4.37 9.51 3.25
CA TYR A 84 3.52 8.89 2.22
C TYR A 84 4.07 9.19 0.83
N PHE A 85 4.24 8.15 0.02
CA PHE A 85 4.79 8.25 -1.33
C PHE A 85 3.91 7.55 -2.35
N HIS A 86 3.69 8.22 -3.49
CA HIS A 86 3.11 7.59 -4.67
C HIS A 86 4.20 6.85 -5.44
N LEU A 87 4.18 5.52 -5.39
CA LEU A 87 5.21 4.69 -6.03
C LEU A 87 5.02 4.64 -7.53
N ASN A 88 3.82 4.29 -7.97
CA ASN A 88 3.51 4.14 -9.38
C ASN A 88 1.99 4.09 -9.61
N HIS A 89 1.57 4.21 -10.86
CA HIS A 89 0.18 4.03 -11.25
C HIS A 89 0.08 3.37 -12.63
N ALA A 90 -1.08 2.78 -12.91
CA ALA A 90 -1.39 2.23 -14.22
C ALA A 90 -2.89 2.27 -14.48
N GLU A 91 -3.26 2.41 -15.75
CA GLU A 91 -4.63 2.24 -16.18
C GLU A 91 -4.99 0.75 -16.27
N ILE A 92 -6.19 0.41 -15.83
CA ILE A 92 -6.83 -0.89 -15.94
C ILE A 92 -7.54 -0.93 -17.29
N PRO A 93 -7.09 -1.76 -18.25
CA PRO A 93 -7.76 -1.87 -19.53
C PRO A 93 -9.12 -2.56 -19.33
N LEU A 94 -10.19 -1.87 -19.75
CA LEU A 94 -11.56 -2.36 -19.71
C LEU A 94 -12.02 -2.92 -21.06
N SER A 95 -11.23 -2.72 -22.11
CA SER A 95 -11.50 -3.23 -23.45
C SER A 95 -10.24 -3.85 -24.06
N PRO A 96 -10.36 -4.95 -24.83
CA PRO A 96 -9.23 -5.60 -25.49
C PRO A 96 -8.54 -4.72 -26.56
N TYR A 97 -9.18 -3.63 -26.99
CA TYR A 97 -8.62 -2.64 -27.92
C TYR A 97 -7.89 -1.48 -27.23
N GLN A 98 -7.96 -1.38 -25.90
CA GLN A 98 -7.23 -0.38 -25.12
C GLN A 98 -5.75 -0.76 -25.00
N SER A 99 -4.95 0.20 -24.49
CA SER A 99 -3.49 0.11 -24.41
C SER A 99 -2.98 -1.24 -23.86
N ARG A 100 -1.82 -1.69 -24.35
CA ARG A 100 -1.21 -2.97 -23.92
C ARG A 100 -1.11 -2.98 -22.39
N PRO A 101 -1.51 -4.06 -21.69
CA PRO A 101 -1.56 -4.13 -20.21
C PRO A 101 -0.19 -4.10 -19.53
N LYS A 102 0.89 -3.78 -20.27
CA LYS A 102 2.28 -3.81 -19.81
C LYS A 102 2.50 -2.93 -18.58
N SER A 103 1.88 -1.74 -18.53
CA SER A 103 2.00 -0.85 -17.37
C SER A 103 1.31 -1.42 -16.13
N LEU A 104 0.11 -2.00 -16.29
CA LEU A 104 -0.59 -2.68 -15.20
C LEU A 104 0.17 -3.92 -14.72
N ILE A 105 0.68 -4.75 -15.64
CA ILE A 105 1.51 -5.91 -15.30
C ILE A 105 2.74 -5.47 -14.50
N ARG A 106 3.43 -4.40 -14.93
CA ARG A 106 4.56 -3.84 -14.19
C ARG A 106 4.14 -3.36 -12.80
N LEU A 107 3.02 -2.66 -12.68
CA LEU A 107 2.49 -2.20 -11.39
C LEU A 107 2.23 -3.38 -10.44
N LEU A 108 1.58 -4.44 -10.94
CA LEU A 108 1.28 -5.64 -10.16
C LEU A 108 2.54 -6.42 -9.76
N LEU A 109 3.56 -6.46 -10.62
CA LEU A 109 4.87 -7.03 -10.29
C LEU A 109 5.58 -6.20 -9.21
N THR A 110 5.54 -4.87 -9.28
CA THR A 110 6.05 -3.99 -8.23
C THR A 110 5.35 -4.25 -6.90
N LEU A 111 4.01 -4.29 -6.90
CA LEU A 111 3.22 -4.63 -5.71
C LEU A 111 3.64 -5.98 -5.13
N ARG A 112 3.75 -7.02 -5.97
CA ARG A 112 4.20 -8.36 -5.53
C ARG A 112 5.57 -8.30 -4.85
N ASN A 113 6.52 -7.60 -5.45
CA ASN A 113 7.87 -7.48 -4.90
C ASN A 113 7.88 -6.76 -3.55
N VAL A 114 7.17 -5.64 -3.44
CA VAL A 114 7.03 -4.89 -2.18
C VAL A 114 6.41 -5.76 -1.09
N MET A 115 5.33 -6.49 -1.42
CA MET A 115 4.68 -7.39 -0.46
C MET A 115 5.59 -8.52 0.02
N ILE A 116 6.41 -9.10 -0.86
CA ILE A 116 7.39 -10.14 -0.46
C ILE A 116 8.44 -9.56 0.48
N VAL A 117 8.98 -8.38 0.16
CA VAL A 117 10.00 -7.70 0.96
C VAL A 117 9.44 -7.32 2.33
N ASN A 118 8.27 -6.68 2.40
CA ASN A 118 7.63 -6.31 3.67
C ASN A 118 7.33 -7.53 4.54
N LYS A 119 6.82 -8.63 3.96
CA LYS A 119 6.63 -9.88 4.71
C LYS A 119 7.94 -10.43 5.29
N THR A 120 9.02 -10.31 4.55
CA THR A 120 10.35 -10.76 5.01
C THR A 120 10.87 -9.87 6.14
N LEU A 121 10.68 -8.56 6.04
CA LEU A 121 11.09 -7.59 7.06
C LEU A 121 10.37 -7.82 8.39
N VAL A 122 9.05 -8.07 8.37
CA VAL A 122 8.29 -8.42 9.58
C VAL A 122 8.84 -9.69 10.24
N LYS A 123 9.14 -10.74 9.46
CA LYS A 123 9.75 -11.96 9.99
C LYS A 123 11.13 -11.72 10.61
N ILE A 124 11.94 -10.83 10.05
CA ILE A 124 13.26 -10.50 10.61
C ILE A 124 13.13 -9.75 11.93
N VAL A 125 12.17 -8.81 12.03
CA VAL A 125 11.89 -8.08 13.28
C VAL A 125 11.41 -9.02 14.37
N GLN A 126 10.66 -10.08 14.05
CA GLN A 126 10.24 -11.10 15.03
C GLN A 126 11.39 -11.95 15.61
N ILE A 127 12.55 -12.04 14.93
CA ILE A 127 13.67 -12.90 15.34
C ILE A 127 14.74 -12.11 16.16
N ARG A 128 14.61 -10.79 16.26
CA ARG A 128 15.51 -9.91 17.03
C ARG A 128 14.90 -9.52 18.36
#